data_AF-A0A2W5FMG2-F1
#
_entry.id   AF-A0A2W5FMG2-F1
#
_cell.length_a   1.000
_cell.length_b   1.000
_cell.length_c   1.000
_cell.angle_alpha   90.00
_cell.angle_beta   90.00
_cell.angle_gamma   90.00
#
_symmetry.space_group_name_H-M   'P 1'
#
loop_
_entity.id
_entity.type
_entity.pdbx_description
1 polymer ?
#
loop_
_entity_poly.entity_id
_entity_poly.type
_entity_poly.pdbx_seq_one_letter_code
_entity_poly.pdbx_strand_id
1 'polypeptide(L)' 'MINPLSTSLSGMMNATKKLDSAAQNIANANSEGSEVSLDQEVLKTMQAQQDFEANAVVLSRTASMQKVLGSIFDETV' A
#
# COMPACT_ATOMS: atom_id res chain seq x y z
N MET A 1 -5.88 -20.63 -6.95
CA MET A 1 -6.09 -19.35 -7.66
C MET A 1 -5.74 -18.22 -6.73
N ILE A 2 -4.86 -17.32 -7.15
CA ILE A 2 -4.51 -16.13 -6.38
C ILE A 2 -5.67 -15.13 -6.57
N ASN A 3 -6.39 -14.81 -5.49
CA ASN A 3 -7.44 -13.79 -5.53
C ASN A 3 -6.76 -12.41 -5.58
N PRO A 4 -6.93 -11.61 -6.65
CA PRO A 4 -6.25 -10.32 -6.80
C PRO A 4 -6.49 -9.38 -5.61
N LEU A 5 -7.67 -9.44 -4.96
CA LEU A 5 -7.93 -8.71 -3.72
C LEU A 5 -7.02 -9.16 -2.57
N SER A 6 -6.82 -10.47 -2.41
CA SER A 6 -5.96 -11.01 -1.37
C SER A 6 -4.50 -10.64 -1.59
N THR A 7 -4.03 -10.65 -2.85
CA THR A 7 -2.67 -10.22 -3.19
C THR A 7 -2.47 -8.74 -2.95
N SER A 8 -3.42 -7.90 -3.36
CA SER A 8 -3.35 -6.46 -3.11
C SER A 8 -3.40 -6.16 -1.61
N LEU A 9 -4.23 -6.87 -0.84
CA LEU A 9 -4.26 -6.74 0.61
C LEU A 9 -2.93 -7.13 1.27
N SER A 10 -2.35 -8.28 0.87
CA SER A 10 -1.03 -8.69 1.34
C SER A 10 0.07 -7.70 0.92
N GLY A 11 -0.01 -7.16 -0.31
CA GLY A 11 0.90 -6.14 -0.82
C GLY A 11 0.84 -4.86 -0.01
N MET A 12 -0.37 -4.35 0.28
CA MET A 12 -0.56 -3.20 1.16
C MET A 12 -0.01 -3.45 2.56
N MET A 13 -0.31 -4.62 3.17
CA MET A 13 0.19 -4.93 4.52
C MET A 13 1.72 -4.97 4.57
N ASN A 14 2.37 -5.51 3.53
CA ASN A 14 3.82 -5.50 3.42
C ASN A 14 4.37 -4.08 3.22
N ALA A 15 3.71 -3.26 2.41
CA ALA A 15 4.06 -1.86 2.22
C ALA A 15 3.94 -1.07 3.54
N THR A 16 2.88 -1.27 4.32
CA THR A 16 2.72 -0.67 5.66
C THR A 16 3.87 -1.07 6.58
N LYS A 17 4.26 -2.35 6.63
CA LYS A 17 5.40 -2.80 7.44
C LYS A 17 6.72 -2.13 7.05
N LYS A 18 6.95 -1.92 5.75
CA LYS A 18 8.13 -1.18 5.26
C LYS A 18 8.07 0.28 5.71
N LEU A 19 6.90 0.90 5.65
CA LEU A 19 6.68 2.28 6.06
C LEU A 19 6.91 2.45 7.57
N ASP A 20 6.37 1.55 8.39
CA ASP A 20 6.61 1.54 9.84
C ASP A 20 8.10 1.41 10.17
N SER A 21 8.79 0.50 9.48
CA SER A 21 10.24 0.31 9.67
C SER A 21 11.04 1.54 9.29
N ALA A 22 10.74 2.16 8.15
CA ALA A 22 11.40 3.38 7.69
C ALA A 22 11.12 4.56 8.64
N ALA A 23 9.88 4.71 9.11
CA ALA A 23 9.51 5.72 10.08
C ALA A 23 10.26 5.55 11.41
N GLN A 24 10.40 4.31 11.89
CA GLN A 24 11.17 4.00 13.09
C GLN A 24 12.65 4.37 12.92
N ASN A 25 13.23 4.06 11.76
CA ASN A 25 14.62 4.41 11.44
C ASN A 25 14.81 5.93 11.39
N ILE A 26 13.88 6.67 10.76
CA ILE A 26 13.91 8.14 10.71
C ILE A 26 13.82 8.72 12.13
N ALA A 27 12.93 8.21 12.97
CA ALA A 27 12.78 8.66 14.36
C ALA A 27 14.06 8.44 15.18
N ASN A 28 14.78 7.36 14.90
CA ASN A 28 16.03 6.99 15.58
C ASN A 28 17.29 7.54 14.89
N ALA A 29 17.18 8.29 13.79
CA ALA A 29 18.33 8.71 13.00
C ALA A 29 19.27 9.67 13.74
N ASN A 30 18.76 10.37 14.76
CA ASN A 30 19.54 11.27 15.62
C ASN A 30 19.96 10.63 16.95
N SER A 31 19.74 9.32 17.12
CA SER A 31 20.21 8.59 18.31
C SER A 31 21.73 8.37 18.24
N GLU A 32 22.43 8.55 19.36
CA GLU A 32 23.87 8.26 19.45
C GLU A 32 24.15 6.80 19.03
N GLY A 33 25.11 6.61 18.12
CA GLY A 33 25.49 5.30 17.58
C GLY A 33 24.65 4.79 16.39
N SER A 34 23.72 5.59 15.87
CA SER A 34 22.86 5.20 14.73
C SER A 34 23.48 5.65 13.39
N GLU A 35 23.88 4.72 12.54
CA GLU A 35 24.29 5.00 11.14
C GLU A 35 23.08 4.93 10.19
N VAL A 36 22.09 5.80 10.39
CA VAL A 36 20.91 5.87 9.51
C VAL A 36 21.06 7.00 8.50
N SER A 37 21.06 6.63 7.21
CA SER A 37 20.99 7.61 6.12
C SER A 37 19.55 8.08 5.92
N LEU A 38 19.21 9.26 6.45
CA LEU A 38 17.87 9.86 6.33
C LEU A 38 17.36 9.92 4.87
N ASP A 39 18.22 10.28 3.91
CA ASP A 39 17.86 10.34 2.50
C ASP A 39 17.37 8.99 1.96
N GLN A 40 17.99 7.88 2.39
CA GLN A 40 17.59 6.54 1.99
C GLN A 40 16.28 6.12 2.66
N GLU A 41 16.09 6.47 3.93
CA GLU A 41 14.84 6.13 4.65
C GLU A 41 13.64 6.93 4.11
N VAL A 42 13.85 8.20 3.73
CA VAL A 42 12.82 8.98 3.03
C VAL A 42 12.48 8.35 1.69
N LEU A 43 13.47 7.91 0.92
CA LEU A 43 13.24 7.20 -0.35
C LEU A 43 12.45 5.89 -0.15
N LYS A 44 12.80 5.10 0.88
CA LYS A 44 12.07 3.89 1.26
C LYS A 44 10.63 4.20 1.65
N THR A 45 10.39 5.29 2.36
CA THR A 45 9.05 5.74 2.76
C THR A 45 8.21 6.09 1.52
N MET A 46 8.78 6.83 0.56
CA MET A 46 8.11 7.14 -0.71
C MET A 46 7.80 5.88 -1.53
N GLN A 47 8.74 4.94 -1.61
CA GLN A 47 8.52 3.66 -2.29
C GLN A 47 7.43 2.83 -1.62
N ALA A 48 7.44 2.74 -0.28
CA ALA A 48 6.40 2.04 0.47
C ALA A 48 5.02 2.68 0.27
N GLN A 49 4.94 4.01 0.23
CA GLN A 49 3.69 4.70 -0.08
C GLN A 49 3.20 4.37 -1.50
N GLN A 50 4.09 4.42 -2.50
CA GLN A 50 3.75 4.08 -3.88
C GLN A 50 3.30 2.63 -4.03
N ASP A 51 3.96 1.69 -3.36
CA ASP A 51 3.57 0.28 -3.28
C ASP A 51 2.17 0.11 -2.68
N PHE A 52 1.87 0.86 -1.62
CA PHE A 52 0.55 0.85 -0.97
C PHE A 52 -0.53 1.37 -1.92
N GLU A 53 -0.31 2.53 -2.54
CA GLU A 53 -1.25 3.15 -3.49
C GLU A 53 -1.52 2.26 -4.70
N ALA A 54 -0.49 1.65 -5.28
CA ALA A 54 -0.63 0.73 -6.40
C ALA A 54 -1.54 -0.46 -6.06
N ASN A 55 -1.42 -1.00 -4.85
CA ASN A 55 -2.29 -2.07 -4.39
C ASN A 55 -3.71 -1.58 -4.04
N ALA A 56 -3.85 -0.37 -3.49
CA ALA A 56 -5.16 0.24 -3.21
C ALA A 56 -5.97 0.53 -4.49
N VAL A 57 -5.32 0.82 -5.61
CA VAL A 57 -5.99 1.00 -6.91
C VAL A 57 -6.69 -0.28 -7.37
N VAL A 58 -6.19 -1.46 -7.02
CA VAL A 58 -6.86 -2.73 -7.36
C VAL A 58 -8.19 -2.85 -6.61
N LEU A 59 -8.24 -2.41 -5.35
CA LEU A 59 -9.48 -2.36 -4.56
C LEU A 59 -10.49 -1.40 -5.17
N SER A 60 -10.07 -0.18 -5.53
CA SER A 60 -10.97 0.82 -6.11
C SER A 60 -11.51 0.40 -7.47
N ARG A 61 -10.68 -0.23 -8.31
CA ARG A 61 -11.12 -0.83 -9.58
C ARG A 61 -12.09 -1.97 -9.36
N THR A 62 -11.83 -2.83 -8.37
CA THR A 62 -12.75 -3.94 -8.02
C THR A 62 -14.11 -3.42 -7.59
N ALA A 63 -14.15 -2.40 -6.73
CA ALA A 63 -15.39 -1.75 -6.31
C ALA A 63 -16.14 -1.09 -7.48
N SER A 64 -15.40 -0.44 -8.40
CA SER A 64 -15.98 0.16 -9.60
C SER A 64 -16.61 -0.90 -10.52
N MET A 65 -15.94 -2.03 -10.71
CA MET A 65 -16.48 -3.15 -11.49
C MET A 65 -17.73 -3.75 -10.84
N GLN A 66 -17.75 -3.91 -9.51
CA GLN A 66 -18.93 -4.36 -8.78
C GLN A 66 -20.10 -3.41 -8.97
N LYS A 67 -19.85 -2.09 -8.94
CA LYS A 67 -20.89 -1.09 -9.19
C LYS A 67 -21.47 -1.19 -10.60
N VAL A 68 -20.62 -1.31 -11.62
CA VAL A 68 -21.05 -1.48 -13.02
C VAL A 68 -21.86 -2.76 -13.21
N LEU A 69 -21.42 -3.87 -12.62
CA LEU A 69 -22.18 -5.12 -12.65
C LEU A 69 -23.54 -4.95 -11.97
N GLY A 70 -23.56 -4.34 -10.78
CA GLY A 70 -24.79 -4.03 -10.06
C GLY A 70 -25.77 -3.21 -10.90
N SER A 71 -25.31 -2.13 -11.55
CA SER A 71 -26.17 -1.30 -12.41
C SER A 71 -26.72 -2.06 -13.62
N ILE A 72 -25.94 -2.97 -14.22
CA ILE A 72 -26.41 -3.79 -15.35
C ILE A 72 -27.53 -4.75 -14.91
N PHE A 73 -27.43 -5.31 -13.70
CA PHE A 73 -28.46 -6.23 -13.19
C PHE A 73 -29.70 -5.50 -12.63
N ASP A 74 -29.54 -4.29 -12.10
CA ASP A 74 -30.67 -3.44 -11.66
C ASP A 74 -31.47 -2.87 -12.83
N GLU A 75 -30.87 -2.59 -13.99
CA GLU A 75 -31.60 -2.14 -15.20
C GLU A 75 -32.43 -3.24 -15.88
N THR A 76 -32.32 -4.50 -15.43
CA THR A 76 -33.03 -5.66 -16.02
C THR A 76 -34.27 -6.12 -15.24
N VAL A 77 -34.74 -5.36 -14.24
CA VAL A 77 -36.01 -5.60 -13.52
C VAL A 77 -37.01 -4.49 -13.76
#